data_AF-A0A811PIR0-F1
#
_entry.id   AF-A0A811PIR0-F1
#
_cell.length_a   1.000
_cell.length_b   1.000
_cell.length_c   1.000
_cell.angle_alpha   90.00
_cell.angle_beta   90.00
_cell.angle_gamma   90.00
#
_symmetry.space_group_name_H-M   'P 1'
#
loop_
_entity.id
_entity.type
_entity.pdbx_description
1 polymer ?
#
loop_
_entity_poly.entity_id
_entity_poly.type
_entity_poly.pdbx_seq_one_letter_code
_entity_poly.pdbx_strand_id
1 'polypeptide(L)'
;MSTQQGFCSPDLKTHRKNLPSLFAVAQPFLRDELEKIDPEIPSFLSILRSAGAGERHHKNGAFLAHLLNFHRIVRLWGAPFDIARCGLFHSLYANSYVNVSIFEPSTTREDVQRLIGAPVERLAFLFCAVPRHKLIHEELHFQYTDAELRDHLAASDLSIKTARETSTFDASKPWRKKICKLLPPKGIEARHFKTGEPISLSRRIIALFILMTIADICDQYIDYQDKLYDNENGRLEFRGNNWGALWPGTCKPGLWMNAASRLGVLYNLILREEDLHSGEEQDGRDYPPRPRRRNHAGDPTGV
;
A
#
# COMPACT_ATOMS: atom_id res chain seq x y z
N MET A 1 19.29 -2.68 -15.85
CA MET A 1 20.00 -2.03 -14.73
C MET A 1 18.96 -1.67 -13.67
N SER A 2 19.18 -2.14 -12.45
CA SER A 2 18.19 -2.19 -11.36
C SER A 2 17.95 -0.80 -10.75
N THR A 3 16.73 -0.26 -10.86
CA THR A 3 16.30 1.00 -10.24
C THR A 3 15.40 0.75 -9.02
N GLN A 4 15.82 -0.13 -8.11
CA GLN A 4 15.11 -0.41 -6.85
C GLN A 4 15.57 0.46 -5.65
N GLN A 5 16.38 1.50 -5.86
CA GLN A 5 16.80 2.40 -4.78
C GLN A 5 16.14 3.77 -4.97
N GLY A 6 15.29 4.17 -4.03
CA GLY A 6 14.67 5.49 -4.08
C GLY A 6 13.89 5.85 -2.81
N PHE A 7 13.27 4.88 -2.15
CA PHE A 7 12.61 5.16 -0.87
C PHE A 7 13.61 5.22 0.28
N CYS A 8 13.44 6.18 1.17
CA CYS A 8 14.21 6.34 2.39
C CYS A 8 14.19 5.02 3.18
N SER A 9 15.33 4.64 3.77
CA SER A 9 15.43 3.41 4.55
C SER A 9 14.32 3.35 5.60
N PRO A 10 13.64 2.21 5.74
CA PRO A 10 12.54 2.11 6.69
C PRO A 10 13.09 2.21 8.11
N ASP A 11 12.75 3.27 8.84
CA ASP A 11 12.70 3.22 10.31
C ASP A 11 11.46 2.40 10.70
N LEU A 12 11.44 1.12 10.31
CA LEU A 12 10.41 0.15 10.66
C LEU A 12 10.60 -0.24 12.13
N LYS A 13 10.43 0.74 13.02
CA LYS A 13 10.12 0.46 14.42
C LYS A 13 8.71 -0.12 14.41
N THR A 14 8.62 -1.44 14.30
CA THR A 14 7.40 -2.16 14.69
C THR A 14 7.04 -1.65 16.07
N HIS A 15 5.94 -0.89 16.17
CA HIS A 15 5.49 -0.39 17.46
C HIS A 15 5.37 -1.62 18.37
N ARG A 16 6.16 -1.64 19.45
CA ARG A 16 5.98 -2.65 20.49
C ARG A 16 4.49 -2.62 20.82
N LYS A 17 3.83 -3.78 20.87
CA LYS A 17 2.38 -3.88 21.11
C LYS A 17 2.01 -3.50 22.57
N ASN A 18 2.50 -2.36 23.07
CA ASN A 18 2.14 -1.80 24.36
C ASN A 18 1.48 -0.44 24.15
N LEU A 19 0.49 -0.14 24.99
CA LEU A 19 -0.31 1.07 24.90
C LEU A 19 0.53 2.37 24.94
N PRO A 20 1.58 2.49 25.78
CA PRO A 20 2.37 3.73 25.83
C PRO A 20 3.06 4.08 24.51
N SER A 21 3.65 3.09 23.81
CA SER A 21 4.33 3.36 22.54
C SER A 21 3.35 3.66 21.40
N LEU A 22 2.18 3.01 21.38
CA LEU A 22 1.10 3.34 20.44
C LEU A 22 0.58 4.77 20.68
N PHE A 23 0.36 5.13 21.95
CA PHE A 23 -0.09 6.47 22.32
C PHE A 23 0.94 7.54 21.95
N ALA A 24 2.23 7.30 22.16
CA ALA A 24 3.29 8.24 21.79
C ALA A 24 3.29 8.57 20.28
N VAL A 25 2.93 7.62 19.43
CA VAL A 25 2.87 7.79 17.97
C VAL A 25 1.56 8.46 17.55
N ALA A 26 0.47 8.17 18.23
CA ALA A 26 -0.84 8.75 17.94
C ALA A 26 -1.02 10.17 18.49
N GLN A 27 -0.36 10.50 19.60
CA GLN A 27 -0.57 11.76 20.32
C GLN A 27 -0.33 13.02 19.45
N PRO A 28 0.73 13.11 18.62
CA PRO A 28 0.90 14.26 17.72
C PRO A 28 -0.29 14.47 16.77
N PHE A 29 -0.88 13.39 16.23
CA PHE A 29 -2.09 13.48 15.40
C PHE A 29 -3.30 13.98 16.18
N LEU A 30 -3.45 13.58 17.44
CA LEU A 30 -4.56 14.01 18.30
C LEU A 30 -4.45 15.48 18.72
N ARG A 31 -3.22 16.02 18.74
CA ARG A 31 -2.93 17.42 19.09
C ARG A 31 -2.79 18.32 17.86
N ASP A 32 -2.92 17.77 16.66
CA ASP A 32 -2.68 18.47 15.39
C ASP A 32 -1.24 19.04 15.27
N GLU A 33 -0.27 18.39 15.93
CA GLU A 33 1.16 18.76 15.92
C GLU A 33 1.87 18.06 14.74
N LEU A 34 1.42 18.36 13.51
CA LEU A 34 1.82 17.63 12.31
C LEU A 34 3.32 17.72 12.00
N GLU A 35 3.96 18.83 12.34
CA GLU A 35 5.41 19.04 12.22
C GLU A 35 6.24 18.07 13.06
N LYS A 36 5.68 17.55 14.17
CA LYS A 36 6.34 16.53 15.00
C LYS A 36 6.23 15.13 14.40
N ILE A 37 5.30 14.92 13.46
CA ILE A 37 5.13 13.66 12.74
C ILE A 37 6.11 13.62 11.58
N ASP A 38 6.09 14.65 10.75
CA ASP A 38 6.98 14.84 9.61
C ASP A 38 7.18 16.36 9.39
N PRO A 39 8.42 16.88 9.49
CA PRO A 39 8.71 18.30 9.33
C PRO A 39 8.26 18.90 7.99
N GLU A 40 8.10 18.08 6.94
CA GLU A 40 7.70 18.54 5.61
C GLU A 40 6.17 18.69 5.45
N ILE A 41 5.35 18.09 6.33
CA ILE A 41 3.88 18.13 6.21
C ILE A 41 3.33 19.54 6.12
N PRO A 42 3.72 20.51 6.97
CA PRO A 42 3.19 21.88 6.88
C PRO A 42 3.39 22.52 5.50
N SER A 43 4.57 22.30 4.89
CA SER A 43 4.88 22.73 3.52
C SER A 43 3.94 22.09 2.50
N PHE A 44 3.80 20.76 2.54
CA PHE A 44 2.91 20.04 1.64
C PHE A 44 1.44 20.46 1.78
N LEU A 45 0.95 20.64 3.02
CA LEU A 45 -0.41 21.11 3.25
C LEU A 45 -0.62 22.54 2.75
N SER A 46 0.39 23.41 2.85
CA SER A 46 0.31 24.75 2.25
C SER A 46 0.11 24.65 0.74
N ILE A 47 0.89 23.82 0.05
CA ILE A 47 0.79 23.63 -1.40
C ILE A 47 -0.59 23.06 -1.79
N LEU A 48 -1.04 22.02 -1.08
CA LEU A 48 -2.35 21.40 -1.34
C LEU A 48 -3.50 22.39 -1.12
N ARG A 49 -3.42 23.23 -0.08
CA ARG A 49 -4.40 24.30 0.16
C ARG A 49 -4.39 25.33 -0.97
N SER A 50 -3.21 25.80 -1.38
CA SER A 50 -3.08 26.75 -2.50
C SER A 50 -3.62 26.16 -3.82
N ALA A 51 -3.54 24.84 -4.00
CA ALA A 51 -4.13 24.12 -5.12
C ALA A 51 -5.66 23.89 -5.00
N GLY A 52 -6.29 24.39 -3.94
CA GLY A 52 -7.74 24.27 -3.69
C GLY A 52 -8.17 22.92 -3.13
N ALA A 53 -7.27 22.07 -2.64
CA ALA A 53 -7.66 20.77 -2.08
C ALA A 53 -8.60 20.89 -0.87
N GLY A 54 -8.54 22.00 -0.13
CA GLY A 54 -9.45 22.27 0.99
C GLY A 54 -10.88 22.63 0.56
N GLU A 55 -11.08 23.04 -0.69
CA GLU A 55 -12.36 23.55 -1.21
C GLU A 55 -13.14 22.48 -1.98
N ARG A 56 -12.47 21.40 -2.38
CA ARG A 56 -13.05 20.33 -3.19
C ARG A 56 -13.72 19.29 -2.30
N HIS A 57 -15.00 19.00 -2.57
CA HIS A 57 -15.70 17.88 -1.96
C HIS A 57 -15.13 16.54 -2.46
N HIS A 58 -14.95 15.59 -1.54
CA HIS A 58 -14.50 14.23 -1.83
C HIS A 58 -15.18 13.23 -0.89
N LYS A 59 -16.26 12.62 -1.37
CA LYS A 59 -17.08 11.60 -0.67
C LYS A 59 -17.64 12.06 0.67
N ASN A 60 -16.81 12.05 1.72
CA ASN A 60 -17.21 12.24 3.11
C ASN A 60 -16.86 13.63 3.67
N GLY A 61 -16.22 14.50 2.88
CA GLY A 61 -15.78 15.81 3.34
C GLY A 61 -14.90 16.54 2.34
N ALA A 62 -13.99 17.38 2.84
CA ALA A 62 -13.00 18.06 2.02
C ALA A 62 -11.89 17.11 1.56
N PHE A 63 -11.43 17.27 0.32
CA PHE A 63 -10.38 16.45 -0.26
C PHE A 63 -9.06 16.53 0.54
N LEU A 64 -8.69 17.71 1.04
CA LEU A 64 -7.52 17.87 1.91
C LEU A 64 -7.63 17.01 3.20
N ALA A 65 -8.83 16.91 3.79
CA ALA A 65 -9.04 16.10 4.98
C ALA A 65 -8.85 14.61 4.67
N HIS A 66 -9.34 14.14 3.53
CA HIS A 66 -9.11 12.78 3.04
C HIS A 66 -7.61 12.47 2.89
N LEU A 67 -6.85 13.36 2.24
CA LEU A 67 -5.40 13.19 2.06
C LEU A 67 -4.65 13.11 3.41
N LEU A 68 -5.02 13.97 4.37
CA LEU A 68 -4.42 13.97 5.70
C LEU A 68 -4.81 12.72 6.52
N ASN A 69 -6.07 12.26 6.41
CA ASN A 69 -6.53 11.04 7.05
C ASN A 69 -5.82 9.81 6.50
N PHE A 70 -5.64 9.72 5.18
CA PHE A 70 -4.84 8.67 4.56
C PHE A 70 -3.43 8.66 5.16
N HIS A 71 -2.77 9.83 5.16
CA HIS A 71 -1.42 9.97 5.72
C HIS A 71 -1.37 9.49 7.18
N ARG A 72 -2.35 9.89 8.00
CA ARG A 72 -2.50 9.44 9.38
C ARG A 72 -2.64 7.92 9.49
N ILE A 73 -3.53 7.31 8.71
CA ILE A 73 -3.78 5.86 8.72
C ILE A 73 -2.47 5.10 8.47
N VAL A 74 -1.77 5.41 7.37
CA VAL A 74 -0.57 4.65 7.00
C VAL A 74 0.62 4.91 7.92
N ARG A 75 0.76 6.12 8.48
CA ARG A 75 1.78 6.38 9.51
C ARG A 75 1.51 5.61 10.80
N LEU A 76 0.25 5.51 11.23
CA LEU A 76 -0.13 4.69 12.39
C LEU A 76 0.05 3.19 12.14
N TRP A 77 0.00 2.74 10.89
CA TRP A 77 0.40 1.38 10.50
C TRP A 77 1.91 1.18 10.41
N GLY A 78 2.71 2.23 10.61
CA GLY A 78 4.17 2.18 10.57
C GLY A 78 4.77 2.28 9.16
N ALA A 79 4.02 2.78 8.18
CA ALA A 79 4.54 2.98 6.82
C ALA A 79 5.66 4.03 6.80
N PRO A 80 6.70 3.88 5.95
CA PRO A 80 7.75 4.87 5.77
C PRO A 80 7.20 6.25 5.34
N PHE A 81 7.96 7.31 5.62
CA PHE A 81 7.56 8.68 5.27
C PHE A 81 7.19 8.84 3.80
N ASP A 82 7.97 8.27 2.88
CA ASP A 82 7.71 8.41 1.44
C ASP A 82 6.37 7.80 1.01
N ILE A 83 5.93 6.72 1.65
CA ILE A 83 4.62 6.11 1.39
C ILE A 83 3.50 6.98 1.96
N ALA A 84 3.69 7.54 3.15
CA ALA A 84 2.74 8.46 3.76
C ALA A 84 2.62 9.77 2.97
N ARG A 85 3.74 10.34 2.54
CA ARG A 85 3.82 11.50 1.65
C ARG A 85 3.18 11.21 0.30
N CYS A 86 3.40 10.01 -0.27
CA CYS A 86 2.66 9.59 -1.47
C CYS A 86 1.15 9.67 -1.23
N GLY A 87 0.68 9.30 -0.04
CA GLY A 87 -0.71 9.46 0.40
C GLY A 87 -1.25 10.89 0.33
N LEU A 88 -0.44 11.91 0.62
CA LEU A 88 -0.84 13.32 0.47
C LEU A 88 -1.03 13.72 -1.00
N PHE A 89 -0.49 12.93 -1.91
CA PHE A 89 -0.38 13.25 -3.34
C PHE A 89 -0.97 12.17 -4.25
N HIS A 90 -1.60 11.12 -3.70
CA HIS A 90 -1.97 9.92 -4.45
C HIS A 90 -3.13 10.13 -5.44
N SER A 91 -3.78 11.28 -5.36
CA SER A 91 -4.87 11.70 -6.24
C SER A 91 -4.59 13.09 -6.87
N LEU A 92 -3.31 13.45 -7.03
CA LEU A 92 -2.86 14.69 -7.68
C LEU A 92 -3.27 14.80 -9.14
N TYR A 93 -3.12 13.70 -9.85
CA TYR A 93 -3.42 13.59 -11.26
C TYR A 93 -4.85 13.08 -11.43
N ALA A 94 -5.50 13.48 -12.52
CA ALA A 94 -6.76 12.85 -12.92
C ALA A 94 -6.57 11.32 -12.96
N ASN A 95 -7.55 10.58 -12.46
CA ASN A 95 -7.47 9.13 -12.36
C ASN A 95 -8.79 8.49 -12.83
N SER A 96 -8.85 7.15 -12.84
CA SER A 96 -10.03 6.41 -13.33
C SER A 96 -11.29 6.59 -12.47
N TYR A 97 -11.20 7.20 -11.30
CA TYR A 97 -12.32 7.40 -10.38
C TYR A 97 -12.79 8.86 -10.33
N VAL A 98 -11.88 9.82 -10.49
CA VAL A 98 -12.14 11.25 -10.32
C VAL A 98 -11.31 12.07 -11.32
N ASN A 99 -11.97 12.97 -12.06
CA ASN A 99 -11.33 13.90 -13.02
C ASN A 99 -10.95 15.24 -12.36
N VAL A 100 -10.12 15.17 -11.32
CA VAL A 100 -9.72 16.35 -10.53
C VAL A 100 -8.19 16.41 -10.54
N SER A 101 -7.61 17.27 -11.38
CA SER A 101 -6.19 17.67 -11.27
C SER A 101 -6.11 18.83 -10.31
N ILE A 102 -5.30 18.75 -9.24
CA ILE A 102 -5.14 19.90 -8.34
C ILE A 102 -4.12 20.91 -8.85
N PHE A 103 -3.17 20.48 -9.67
CA PHE A 103 -2.19 21.37 -10.28
C PHE A 103 -2.70 21.95 -11.60
N GLU A 104 -2.15 23.12 -11.95
CA GLU A 104 -2.41 23.79 -13.22
C GLU A 104 -1.99 22.91 -14.40
N PRO A 105 -2.63 23.03 -15.58
CA PRO A 105 -2.26 22.26 -16.77
C PRO A 105 -0.81 22.45 -17.23
N SER A 106 -0.17 23.55 -16.83
CA SER A 106 1.24 23.87 -17.08
C SER A 106 2.22 23.11 -16.19
N THR A 107 1.78 22.55 -15.06
CA THR A 107 2.64 21.82 -14.13
C THR A 107 3.05 20.47 -14.73
N THR A 108 4.36 20.30 -14.94
CA THR A 108 4.94 19.06 -15.46
C THR A 108 5.19 18.04 -14.35
N ARG A 109 5.45 16.78 -14.73
CA ARG A 109 5.81 15.75 -13.74
C ARG A 109 7.15 16.09 -13.08
N GLU A 110 8.08 16.68 -13.81
CA GLU A 110 9.37 17.12 -13.31
C GLU A 110 9.24 18.20 -12.24
N ASP A 111 8.26 19.10 -12.38
CA ASP A 111 7.94 20.11 -11.35
C ASP A 111 7.46 19.43 -10.06
N VAL A 112 6.57 18.45 -10.17
CA VAL A 112 6.07 17.69 -9.03
C VAL A 112 7.20 16.86 -8.39
N GLN A 113 8.07 16.24 -9.18
CA GLN A 113 9.23 15.49 -8.67
C GLN A 113 10.18 16.38 -7.87
N ARG A 114 10.41 17.62 -8.30
CA ARG A 114 11.23 18.59 -7.54
C ARG A 114 10.58 18.99 -6.21
N LEU A 115 9.25 18.95 -6.15
CA LEU A 115 8.48 19.33 -4.98
C LEU A 115 8.40 18.22 -3.92
N ILE A 116 8.06 16.99 -4.34
CA ILE A 116 7.72 15.90 -3.40
C ILE A 116 8.73 14.76 -3.42
N GLY A 117 9.75 14.85 -4.28
CA GLY A 117 10.74 13.82 -4.53
C GLY A 117 10.30 12.85 -5.63
N ALA A 118 11.25 12.50 -6.51
CA ALA A 118 10.99 11.62 -7.65
C ALA A 118 10.39 10.24 -7.29
N PRO A 119 10.81 9.55 -6.21
CA PRO A 119 10.22 8.27 -5.82
C PRO A 119 8.75 8.39 -5.40
N VAL A 120 8.41 9.46 -4.66
CA VAL A 120 7.05 9.73 -4.17
C VAL A 120 6.13 10.09 -5.34
N GLU A 121 6.58 11.00 -6.21
CA GLU A 121 5.85 11.37 -7.43
C GLU A 121 5.59 10.16 -8.33
N ARG A 122 6.61 9.31 -8.53
CA ARG A 122 6.46 8.13 -9.38
C ARG A 122 5.36 7.21 -8.86
N LEU A 123 5.29 6.97 -7.55
CA LEU A 123 4.24 6.13 -6.97
C LEU A 123 2.86 6.79 -7.09
N ALA A 124 2.75 8.09 -6.79
CA ALA A 124 1.52 8.86 -6.94
C ALA A 124 1.00 8.85 -8.40
N PHE A 125 1.90 9.05 -9.36
CA PHE A 125 1.60 8.95 -10.79
C PHE A 125 1.06 7.58 -11.15
N LEU A 126 1.77 6.50 -10.79
CA LEU A 126 1.34 5.14 -11.11
C LEU A 126 -0.03 4.82 -10.48
N PHE A 127 -0.27 5.27 -9.26
CA PHE A 127 -1.54 5.06 -8.56
C PHE A 127 -2.72 5.78 -9.24
N CYS A 128 -2.46 6.91 -9.91
CA CYS A 128 -3.45 7.62 -10.72
C CYS A 128 -3.62 7.01 -12.13
N ALA A 129 -2.51 6.62 -12.76
CA ALA A 129 -2.46 6.20 -14.15
C ALA A 129 -3.07 4.80 -14.40
N VAL A 130 -2.99 3.91 -13.40
CA VAL A 130 -3.44 2.53 -13.52
C VAL A 130 -4.92 2.41 -13.14
N PRO A 131 -5.77 1.69 -13.92
CA PRO A 131 -7.16 1.42 -13.56
C PRO A 131 -7.24 0.44 -12.39
N ARG A 132 -7.14 0.97 -11.17
CA ARG A 132 -6.97 0.18 -9.94
C ARG A 132 -8.14 -0.75 -9.65
N HIS A 133 -9.37 -0.40 -10.03
CA HIS A 133 -10.53 -1.26 -9.73
C HIS A 133 -10.40 -2.58 -10.48
N LYS A 134 -10.17 -2.49 -11.79
CA LYS A 134 -9.91 -3.66 -12.62
C LYS A 134 -8.74 -4.48 -12.09
N LEU A 135 -7.60 -3.83 -11.87
CA LEU A 135 -6.40 -4.55 -11.44
C LEU A 135 -6.53 -5.20 -10.05
N ILE A 136 -6.93 -4.43 -9.04
CA ILE A 136 -6.94 -4.88 -7.64
C ILE A 136 -8.17 -5.74 -7.36
N HIS A 137 -9.34 -5.30 -7.84
CA HIS A 137 -10.59 -5.99 -7.54
C HIS A 137 -10.83 -7.13 -8.52
N GLU A 138 -10.98 -6.86 -9.82
CA GLU A 138 -11.39 -7.88 -10.79
C GLU A 138 -10.30 -8.93 -11.06
N GLU A 139 -9.06 -8.49 -11.29
CA GLU A 139 -7.96 -9.36 -11.71
C GLU A 139 -7.26 -10.06 -10.53
N LEU A 140 -7.40 -9.55 -9.31
CA LEU A 140 -6.77 -10.12 -8.11
C LEU A 140 -7.80 -10.56 -7.08
N HIS A 141 -8.50 -9.63 -6.44
CA HIS A 141 -9.37 -9.94 -5.29
C HIS A 141 -10.51 -10.90 -5.63
N PHE A 142 -11.23 -10.64 -6.71
CA PHE A 142 -12.39 -11.40 -7.13
C PHE A 142 -12.04 -12.77 -7.71
N GLN A 143 -10.75 -13.03 -7.92
CA GLN A 143 -10.23 -14.34 -8.31
C GLN A 143 -10.08 -15.29 -7.12
N TYR A 144 -10.35 -14.85 -5.89
CA TYR A 144 -10.31 -15.68 -4.69
C TYR A 144 -11.67 -15.80 -4.02
N THR A 145 -11.95 -17.01 -3.55
CA THR A 145 -13.02 -17.28 -2.57
C THR A 145 -12.52 -17.04 -1.14
N ASP A 146 -13.45 -16.88 -0.19
CA ASP A 146 -13.11 -16.73 1.23
C ASP A 146 -12.37 -17.95 1.79
N ALA A 147 -12.74 -19.15 1.35
CA ALA A 147 -12.06 -20.38 1.72
C ALA A 147 -10.61 -20.38 1.24
N GLU A 148 -10.39 -20.04 -0.04
CA GLU A 148 -9.03 -19.95 -0.58
C GLU A 148 -8.19 -18.88 0.12
N LEU A 149 -8.74 -17.69 0.40
CA LEU A 149 -8.00 -16.64 1.11
C LEU A 149 -7.52 -17.14 2.48
N ARG A 150 -8.43 -17.73 3.27
CA ARG A 150 -8.10 -18.27 4.59
C ARG A 150 -7.05 -19.37 4.51
N ASP A 151 -7.27 -20.36 3.64
CA ASP A 151 -6.43 -21.55 3.56
C ASP A 151 -5.04 -21.20 2.98
N HIS A 152 -4.99 -20.30 2.00
CA HIS A 152 -3.73 -19.81 1.42
C HIS A 152 -2.95 -18.93 2.41
N LEU A 153 -3.62 -18.12 3.23
CA LEU A 153 -2.95 -17.34 4.27
C LEU A 153 -2.25 -18.27 5.27
N ALA A 154 -2.96 -19.28 5.78
CA ALA A 154 -2.39 -20.26 6.71
C ALA A 154 -1.23 -21.05 6.07
N ALA A 155 -1.38 -21.50 4.82
CA ALA A 155 -0.35 -22.26 4.11
C ALA A 155 0.90 -21.41 3.79
N SER A 156 0.73 -20.12 3.46
CA SER A 156 1.84 -19.20 3.20
C SER A 156 2.61 -18.87 4.49
N ASP A 157 1.93 -18.76 5.63
CA ASP A 157 2.60 -18.61 6.94
C ASP A 157 3.50 -19.79 7.26
N LEU A 158 3.01 -21.02 7.02
CA LEU A 158 3.82 -22.22 7.20
C LEU A 158 5.02 -22.24 6.23
N SER A 159 4.79 -21.87 4.97
CA SER A 159 5.85 -21.85 3.94
C SER A 159 6.99 -20.89 4.31
N ILE A 160 6.66 -19.71 4.84
CA ILE A 160 7.66 -18.73 5.30
C ILE A 160 8.44 -19.23 6.51
N LYS A 161 7.77 -19.87 7.47
CA LYS A 161 8.45 -20.46 8.64
C LYS A 161 9.43 -21.54 8.21
N THR A 162 8.98 -22.47 7.37
CA THR A 162 9.84 -23.53 6.82
C THR A 162 11.02 -22.97 6.04
N ALA A 163 10.81 -21.98 5.15
CA ALA A 163 11.90 -21.36 4.41
C ALA A 163 12.94 -20.71 5.33
N ARG A 164 12.51 -20.09 6.45
CA ARG A 164 13.43 -19.48 7.43
C ARG A 164 14.19 -20.50 8.27
N GLU A 165 13.58 -21.65 8.56
CA GLU A 165 14.15 -22.70 9.41
C GLU A 165 15.07 -23.64 8.62
N THR A 166 14.67 -24.01 7.40
CA THR A 166 15.31 -25.10 6.63
C THR A 166 15.75 -24.70 5.23
N SER A 167 15.66 -23.41 4.85
CA SER A 167 15.95 -22.92 3.49
C SER A 167 15.22 -23.70 2.39
N THR A 168 14.05 -24.27 2.71
CA THR A 168 13.28 -25.08 1.77
C THR A 168 12.17 -24.25 1.13
N PHE A 169 12.18 -24.19 -0.20
CA PHE A 169 11.21 -23.42 -0.97
C PHE A 169 10.40 -24.35 -1.90
N ASP A 170 9.15 -24.64 -1.52
CA ASP A 170 8.27 -25.51 -2.30
C ASP A 170 7.35 -24.69 -3.21
N ALA A 171 7.78 -24.44 -4.44
CA ALA A 171 6.98 -23.74 -5.45
C ALA A 171 5.72 -24.53 -5.89
N SER A 172 5.62 -25.83 -5.54
CA SER A 172 4.49 -26.67 -5.95
C SER A 172 3.22 -26.40 -5.14
N LYS A 173 3.32 -25.69 -4.00
CA LYS A 173 2.19 -25.37 -3.11
C LYS A 173 1.05 -24.68 -3.88
N PRO A 174 -0.22 -25.08 -3.66
CA PRO A 174 -1.37 -24.51 -4.36
C PRO A 174 -1.47 -22.99 -4.27
N TRP A 175 -1.20 -22.42 -3.09
CA TRP A 175 -1.27 -20.98 -2.88
C TRP A 175 -0.22 -20.21 -3.71
N ARG A 176 1.01 -20.74 -3.81
CA ARG A 176 2.10 -20.17 -4.63
C ARG A 176 1.75 -20.25 -6.11
N LYS A 177 1.28 -21.41 -6.59
CA LYS A 177 0.83 -21.59 -7.98
C LYS A 177 -0.26 -20.57 -8.35
N LYS A 178 -1.25 -20.37 -7.48
CA LYS A 178 -2.34 -19.42 -7.74
C LYS A 178 -1.85 -17.98 -7.79
N ILE A 179 -1.09 -17.53 -6.77
CA ILE A 179 -0.60 -16.14 -6.75
C ILE A 179 0.38 -15.87 -7.89
N CYS A 180 1.25 -16.82 -8.27
CA CYS A 180 2.16 -16.68 -9.41
C CYS A 180 1.45 -16.69 -10.76
N LYS A 181 0.31 -17.37 -10.88
CA LYS A 181 -0.55 -17.32 -12.07
C LYS A 181 -1.17 -15.94 -12.26
N LEU A 182 -1.66 -15.33 -11.18
CA LEU A 182 -2.29 -14.01 -11.21
C LEU A 182 -1.27 -12.88 -11.27
N LEU A 183 -0.15 -13.04 -10.56
CA LEU A 183 0.90 -12.05 -10.39
C LEU A 183 2.29 -12.71 -10.54
N PRO A 184 2.79 -12.85 -11.79
CA PRO A 184 4.07 -13.48 -12.07
C PRO A 184 5.27 -12.75 -11.43
N PRO A 185 6.44 -13.40 -11.28
CA PRO A 185 7.64 -12.78 -10.68
C PRO A 185 8.12 -11.52 -11.40
N LYS A 186 8.03 -11.51 -12.73
CA LYS A 186 8.34 -10.34 -13.57
C LYS A 186 7.36 -9.17 -13.40
N GLY A 187 6.30 -9.35 -12.62
CA GLY A 187 5.18 -8.43 -12.53
C GLY A 187 4.19 -8.60 -13.68
N ILE A 188 3.38 -7.56 -13.91
CA ILE A 188 2.34 -7.50 -14.95
C ILE A 188 2.41 -6.17 -15.69
N GLU A 189 1.68 -6.09 -16.79
CA GLU A 189 1.50 -4.86 -17.55
C GLU A 189 0.05 -4.40 -17.43
N ALA A 190 -0.14 -3.16 -16.98
CA ALA A 190 -1.42 -2.47 -17.03
C ALA A 190 -1.43 -1.45 -18.19
N ARG A 191 -2.60 -0.91 -18.53
CA ARG A 191 -2.72 0.18 -19.51
C ARG A 191 -3.04 1.48 -18.80
N HIS A 192 -2.37 2.56 -19.17
CA HIS A 192 -2.71 3.90 -18.70
C HIS A 192 -4.18 4.19 -19.01
N PHE A 193 -4.97 4.63 -18.02
CA PHE A 193 -6.43 4.75 -18.15
C PHE A 193 -6.88 5.66 -19.32
N LYS A 194 -6.12 6.74 -19.58
CA LYS A 194 -6.37 7.70 -20.66
C LYS A 194 -5.64 7.39 -21.97
N THR A 195 -4.33 7.20 -21.96
CA THR A 195 -3.52 7.05 -23.19
C THR A 195 -3.48 5.62 -23.72
N GLY A 196 -3.81 4.62 -22.90
CA GLY A 196 -3.72 3.19 -23.26
C GLY A 196 -2.29 2.65 -23.30
N GLU A 197 -1.28 3.49 -23.05
CA GLU A 197 0.14 3.13 -23.04
C GLU A 197 0.43 2.05 -21.99
N PRO A 198 1.35 1.12 -22.28
CA PRO A 198 1.70 0.04 -21.36
C PRO A 198 2.48 0.59 -20.14
N ILE A 199 2.10 0.12 -18.95
CA ILE A 199 2.74 0.43 -17.67
C ILE A 199 3.15 -0.88 -17.02
N SER A 200 4.46 -1.12 -16.90
CA SER A 200 5.00 -2.29 -16.20
C SER A 200 4.96 -2.08 -14.68
N LEU A 201 4.36 -3.04 -13.97
CA LEU A 201 4.16 -3.00 -12.52
C LEU A 201 4.79 -4.24 -11.89
N SER A 202 5.71 -4.03 -10.94
CA SER A 202 6.27 -5.11 -10.14
C SER A 202 5.29 -5.57 -9.06
N ARG A 203 5.53 -6.77 -8.51
CA ARG A 203 4.81 -7.29 -7.34
C ARG A 203 4.77 -6.30 -6.17
N ARG A 204 5.90 -5.66 -5.89
CA ARG A 204 6.04 -4.66 -4.82
C ARG A 204 5.16 -3.43 -5.05
N ILE A 205 5.08 -2.93 -6.28
CA ILE A 205 4.19 -1.80 -6.61
C ILE A 205 2.72 -2.19 -6.44
N ILE A 206 2.35 -3.41 -6.82
CA ILE A 206 0.97 -3.90 -6.67
C ILE A 206 0.61 -4.13 -5.20
N ALA A 207 1.54 -4.61 -4.39
CA ALA A 207 1.35 -4.67 -2.94
C ALA A 207 1.14 -3.27 -2.34
N LEU A 208 1.89 -2.26 -2.77
CA LEU A 208 1.67 -0.88 -2.37
C LEU A 208 0.29 -0.37 -2.81
N PHE A 209 -0.13 -0.69 -4.03
CA PHE A 209 -1.47 -0.31 -4.50
C PHE A 209 -2.57 -0.90 -3.62
N ILE A 210 -2.45 -2.17 -3.24
CA ILE A 210 -3.39 -2.81 -2.32
C ILE A 210 -3.39 -2.12 -0.96
N LEU A 211 -2.21 -1.86 -0.38
CA LEU A 211 -2.08 -1.15 0.91
C LEU A 211 -2.77 0.22 0.86
N MET A 212 -2.52 0.99 -0.18
CA MET A 212 -3.12 2.31 -0.37
C MET A 212 -4.64 2.20 -0.60
N THR A 213 -5.12 1.21 -1.35
CA THR A 213 -6.56 0.95 -1.51
C THR A 213 -7.24 0.58 -0.18
N ILE A 214 -6.59 -0.20 0.70
CA ILE A 214 -7.13 -0.49 2.03
C ILE A 214 -7.25 0.81 2.84
N ALA A 215 -6.24 1.68 2.81
CA ALA A 215 -6.29 2.97 3.50
C ALA A 215 -7.40 3.89 2.95
N ASP A 216 -7.59 3.97 1.63
CA ASP A 216 -8.72 4.66 0.99
C ASP A 216 -10.06 4.10 1.48
N ILE A 217 -10.19 2.76 1.53
CA ILE A 217 -11.42 2.11 1.99
C ILE A 217 -11.72 2.51 3.44
N CYS A 218 -10.71 2.48 4.32
CA CYS A 218 -10.85 2.82 5.73
C CYS A 218 -11.27 4.28 6.00
N ASP A 219 -10.86 5.21 5.14
CA ASP A 219 -11.24 6.63 5.29
C ASP A 219 -12.59 6.95 4.62
N GLN A 220 -12.87 6.31 3.48
CA GLN A 220 -13.93 6.75 2.58
C GLN A 220 -15.27 6.02 2.76
N TYR A 221 -15.31 4.85 3.41
CA TYR A 221 -16.53 4.05 3.49
C TYR A 221 -17.09 3.98 4.92
N ILE A 222 -18.41 4.08 5.00
CA ILE A 222 -19.24 3.84 6.18
C ILE A 222 -20.40 2.92 5.74
N ASP A 223 -21.34 2.58 6.63
CA ASP A 223 -22.35 1.57 6.34
C ASP A 223 -23.36 1.96 5.25
N TYR A 224 -23.61 3.25 4.99
CA TYR A 224 -24.60 3.60 3.94
C TYR A 224 -24.13 3.19 2.54
N GLN A 225 -22.82 3.17 2.27
CA GLN A 225 -22.31 2.74 0.96
C GLN A 225 -22.64 1.28 0.67
N ASP A 226 -22.81 0.44 1.70
CA ASP A 226 -23.21 -0.95 1.46
C ASP A 226 -24.61 -1.02 0.86
N LYS A 227 -25.54 -0.18 1.33
CA LYS A 227 -26.88 -0.06 0.76
C LYS A 227 -26.87 0.63 -0.60
N LEU A 228 -26.04 1.65 -0.77
CA LEU A 228 -25.94 2.41 -2.02
C LEU A 228 -25.46 1.51 -3.18
N TYR A 229 -24.50 0.63 -2.89
CA TYR A 229 -23.78 -0.15 -3.90
C TYR A 229 -24.13 -1.65 -3.93
N ASP A 230 -25.21 -2.07 -3.26
CA ASP A 230 -25.63 -3.47 -3.11
C ASP A 230 -24.48 -4.39 -2.62
N ASN A 231 -23.76 -3.95 -1.59
CA ASN A 231 -22.57 -4.63 -1.04
C ASN A 231 -22.91 -5.69 0.03
N GLU A 232 -24.02 -6.43 -0.11
CA GLU A 232 -24.46 -7.40 0.90
C GLU A 232 -23.47 -8.56 1.12
N ASN A 233 -22.61 -8.82 0.13
CA ASN A 233 -21.57 -9.86 0.18
C ASN A 233 -20.20 -9.35 0.71
N GLY A 234 -20.08 -8.04 0.99
CA GLY A 234 -18.87 -7.39 1.46
C GLY A 234 -17.69 -7.40 0.49
N ARG A 235 -17.92 -7.64 -0.81
CA ARG A 235 -16.85 -7.66 -1.83
C ARG A 235 -16.55 -6.28 -2.41
N LEU A 236 -17.45 -5.32 -2.21
CA LEU A 236 -17.39 -3.95 -2.70
C LEU A 236 -17.26 -3.89 -4.23
N GLU A 237 -18.22 -4.55 -4.90
CA GLU A 237 -18.26 -4.70 -6.37
C GLU A 237 -18.95 -3.55 -7.10
N PHE A 238 -19.54 -2.59 -6.37
CA PHE A 238 -20.28 -1.45 -6.95
C PHE A 238 -21.39 -1.88 -7.92
N ARG A 239 -22.13 -2.94 -7.58
CA ARG A 239 -23.20 -3.49 -8.43
C ARG A 239 -24.48 -2.65 -8.42
N GLY A 240 -24.73 -1.98 -7.30
CA GLY A 240 -25.93 -1.19 -7.07
C GLY A 240 -25.75 0.30 -7.32
N ASN A 241 -26.88 0.99 -7.42
CA ASN A 241 -26.99 2.45 -7.42
C ASN A 241 -28.29 2.87 -6.71
N ASN A 242 -28.50 2.37 -5.49
CA ASN A 242 -29.70 2.62 -4.72
C ASN A 242 -29.71 4.07 -4.20
N TRP A 243 -30.29 4.97 -4.99
CA TRP A 243 -30.47 6.39 -4.66
C TRP A 243 -31.35 6.64 -3.42
N GLY A 244 -32.08 5.63 -2.93
CA GLY A 244 -32.81 5.69 -1.66
C GLY A 244 -31.92 5.49 -0.41
N ALA A 245 -30.64 5.12 -0.58
CA ALA A 245 -29.69 5.06 0.53
C ALA A 245 -29.32 6.47 1.00
N LEU A 246 -29.85 6.87 2.16
CA LEU A 246 -29.64 8.21 2.72
C LEU A 246 -28.27 8.33 3.38
N TRP A 247 -27.49 9.34 2.96
CA TRP A 247 -26.27 9.77 3.66
C TRP A 247 -26.61 10.41 5.02
N PRO A 248 -25.86 10.14 6.10
CA PRO A 248 -24.68 9.27 6.19
C PRO A 248 -25.02 7.81 6.61
N GLY A 249 -26.29 7.40 6.59
CA GLY A 249 -26.72 6.10 7.13
C GLY A 249 -26.64 6.04 8.65
N THR A 250 -26.20 4.92 9.22
CA THR A 250 -26.06 4.77 10.69
C THR A 250 -24.67 5.11 11.20
N CYS A 251 -23.74 5.50 10.31
CA CYS A 251 -22.33 5.75 10.59
C CYS A 251 -21.63 4.57 11.27
N LYS A 252 -22.12 3.34 11.05
CA LYS A 252 -21.50 2.12 11.57
C LYS A 252 -20.44 1.63 10.60
N PRO A 253 -19.50 0.79 11.08
CA PRO A 253 -18.65 0.05 10.16
C PRO A 253 -19.51 -0.87 9.28
N GLY A 254 -19.23 -0.84 7.98
CA GLY A 254 -19.94 -1.62 6.96
C GLY A 254 -19.15 -2.85 6.51
N LEU A 255 -19.73 -3.60 5.58
CA LEU A 255 -19.12 -4.76 4.94
C LEU A 255 -17.94 -4.38 4.02
N TRP A 256 -17.69 -3.10 3.76
CA TRP A 256 -16.41 -2.63 3.22
C TRP A 256 -15.20 -3.08 4.06
N MET A 257 -15.35 -3.26 5.38
CA MET A 257 -14.29 -3.82 6.23
C MET A 257 -13.93 -5.25 5.82
N ASN A 258 -14.90 -5.99 5.30
CA ASN A 258 -14.67 -7.32 4.79
C ASN A 258 -13.77 -7.26 3.54
N ALA A 259 -14.08 -6.39 2.57
CA ALA A 259 -13.21 -6.15 1.42
C ALA A 259 -11.80 -5.71 1.83
N ALA A 260 -11.66 -4.80 2.79
CA ALA A 260 -10.37 -4.38 3.34
C ALA A 260 -9.59 -5.56 3.95
N SER A 261 -10.27 -6.44 4.70
CA SER A 261 -9.66 -7.65 5.28
C SER A 261 -9.17 -8.63 4.21
N ARG A 262 -10.00 -8.90 3.19
CA ARG A 262 -9.65 -9.76 2.05
C ARG A 262 -8.43 -9.23 1.28
N LEU A 263 -8.41 -7.92 1.02
CA LEU A 263 -7.25 -7.24 0.43
C LEU A 263 -6.01 -7.34 1.33
N GLY A 264 -6.17 -7.25 2.65
CA GLY A 264 -5.08 -7.48 3.61
C GLY A 264 -4.49 -8.89 3.53
N VAL A 265 -5.30 -9.91 3.27
CA VAL A 265 -4.82 -11.27 3.00
C VAL A 265 -4.00 -11.31 1.72
N LEU A 266 -4.51 -10.75 0.62
CA LEU A 266 -3.79 -10.72 -0.66
C LEU A 266 -2.47 -9.98 -0.56
N TYR A 267 -2.44 -8.83 0.13
CA TYR A 267 -1.22 -8.10 0.45
C TYR A 267 -0.18 -9.01 1.11
N ASN A 268 -0.58 -9.78 2.13
CA ASN A 268 0.32 -10.73 2.80
C ASN A 268 0.77 -11.85 1.87
N LEU A 269 -0.11 -12.41 1.03
CA LEU A 269 0.27 -13.45 0.07
C LEU A 269 1.33 -12.94 -0.92
N ILE A 270 1.18 -11.71 -1.41
CA ILE A 270 2.15 -11.09 -2.34
C ILE A 270 3.50 -10.89 -1.65
N LEU A 271 3.51 -10.33 -0.44
CA LEU A 271 4.76 -10.10 0.29
C LEU A 271 5.49 -11.41 0.59
N ARG A 272 4.76 -12.44 1.03
CA ARG A 272 5.35 -13.75 1.36
C ARG A 272 5.89 -14.44 0.12
N GLU A 273 5.17 -14.36 -1.01
CA GLU A 273 5.69 -14.89 -2.27
C GLU A 273 6.94 -14.13 -2.74
N GLU A 274 6.98 -12.80 -2.60
CA GLU A 274 8.15 -11.99 -2.96
C GLU A 274 9.37 -12.33 -2.09
N ASP A 275 9.16 -12.57 -0.79
CA ASP A 275 10.20 -12.99 0.15
C ASP A 275 10.75 -14.38 -0.21
N LEU A 276 9.85 -15.35 -0.47
CA LEU A 276 10.25 -16.70 -0.88
C LEU A 276 11.00 -16.70 -2.21
N HIS A 277 10.49 -15.97 -3.20
CA HIS A 277 11.12 -15.86 -4.51
C HIS A 277 12.51 -15.21 -4.43
N SER A 278 12.65 -14.15 -3.62
CA SER A 278 13.95 -13.51 -3.39
C SER A 278 14.93 -14.45 -2.67
N GLY A 279 14.44 -15.29 -1.76
CA GLY A 279 15.24 -16.33 -1.09
C GLY A 279 15.71 -17.42 -2.05
N GLU A 280 14.82 -17.93 -2.91
CA GLU A 280 15.13 -18.90 -3.96
C GLU A 280 16.23 -18.37 -4.91
N GLU A 281 16.13 -17.11 -5.33
CA GLU A 281 17.14 -16.49 -6.20
C GLU A 281 18.50 -16.28 -5.51
N GLN A 282 18.54 -16.15 -4.18
CA GLN A 282 19.78 -16.01 -3.42
C GLN A 282 20.44 -17.37 -3.18
N ASP A 283 19.64 -18.39 -2.89
CA ASP A 283 20.11 -19.77 -2.70
C ASP A 283 20.62 -20.38 -4.02
N GLY A 284 19.93 -20.14 -5.14
CA GLY A 284 20.36 -20.57 -6.47
C GLY A 284 21.58 -19.80 -7.03
N ARG A 285 21.96 -18.67 -6.42
CA ARG A 285 23.19 -17.94 -6.72
C ARG A 285 24.26 -18.37 -5.73
N ASP A 286 24.92 -19.49 -6.05
CA ASP A 286 26.05 -20.06 -5.31
C ASP A 286 27.15 -19.01 -5.07
N TYR A 287 27.10 -18.32 -3.93
CA TYR A 287 28.18 -17.43 -3.48
C TYR A 287 29.15 -18.27 -2.65
N PRO A 288 30.48 -18.18 -2.90
CA PRO A 288 31.44 -18.86 -2.06
C PRO A 288 31.24 -18.42 -0.60
N PRO A 289 31.39 -19.35 0.37
CA PRO A 289 31.07 -19.08 1.77
C PRO A 289 31.86 -17.86 2.23
N ARG A 290 31.17 -16.88 2.85
CA ARG A 290 31.83 -15.75 3.48
C ARG A 290 32.92 -16.29 4.42
N PRO A 291 34.16 -15.78 4.35
CA PRO A 291 35.21 -16.24 5.24
C PRO A 291 34.74 -16.07 6.68
N ARG A 292 34.75 -17.18 7.44
CA ARG A 292 34.46 -17.16 8.87
C ARG A 292 35.31 -16.05 9.50
N ARG A 293 34.65 -15.08 10.14
CA ARG A 293 35.36 -14.12 10.99
C ARG A 293 36.20 -14.94 11.96
N ARG A 294 37.52 -14.88 11.82
CA ARG A 294 38.44 -15.32 12.87
C ARG A 294 38.09 -14.48 14.08
N ASN A 295 37.55 -15.13 15.11
CA ASN A 295 37.54 -14.54 16.44
C ASN A 295 39.02 -14.37 16.80
N HIS A 296 39.51 -13.13 16.71
CA HIS A 296 40.71 -12.74 17.43
C HIS A 296 40.32 -12.73 18.92
N ALA A 297 40.40 -13.90 19.55
CA ALA A 297 40.67 -13.96 20.97
C ALA A 297 42.10 -13.42 21.14
N GLY A 298 42.22 -12.23 21.71
CA GLY A 298 43.49 -11.70 22.17
C GLY A 298 43.96 -12.59 23.33
N ASP A 299 45.10 -13.22 23.14
CA ASP A 299 45.85 -13.89 24.20
C ASP A 299 46.66 -12.82 24.95
N PRO A 300 46.55 -12.70 26.28
CA PRO A 300 47.38 -11.81 27.07
C PRO A 300 48.55 -12.61 27.66
N THR A 301 49.81 -12.33 27.28
CA THR A 301 51.01 -12.48 28.16
C THR A 301 52.35 -12.22 27.43
N GLY A 302 53.25 -11.51 28.14
CA GLY A 302 54.72 -11.47 27.98
C GLY A 302 55.23 -10.56 26.86
N VAL A 303 56.01 -9.50 27.10
CA VAL A 303 57.07 -9.22 28.08
C VAL A 303 57.06 -7.73 28.42
#